data_AF-A0A7H8YUR3-F1
#
_entry.id   AF-A0A7H8YUR3-F1
#
_cell.length_a   1.000
_cell.length_b   1.000
_cell.length_c   1.000
_cell.angle_alpha   90.00
_cell.angle_beta   90.00
_cell.angle_gamma   90.00
#
_symmetry.space_group_name_H-M   'P 1'
#
loop_
_entity.id
_entity.type
_entity.pdbx_description
1 polymer ?
#
loop_
_entity_poly.entity_id
_entity_poly.type
_entity_poly.pdbx_seq_one_letter_code
_entity_poly.pdbx_strand_id
1 'polypeptide(L)'
;MAGGKLSPRQKMINLMYLVFLAMIALNMGKQVLDAFGLVNQKFESSNKRANEGTSNALAELANKANENQAQYGEIYEQSKQIKELSDGLYSYIQDIKTKVEDVIGQKDIPVNQRNYQAMDQSDFTDNYFFAEGAQAKAHASEFIEKMKTYREGVLKVLGDNPAYKALADKVSVNFNTDDVKDREGRTVKWLHFNFEGFPYIATLAKLSMMQSDILTTQQEFFDTALAGSLKSQVSMTNYTTLLEQSKGAYYQGEKFDGSIVLGRKDATTRPNEVDIAIDGRKLGTSEYTIEDGRVKLNISAGNTGDHKITGNLYFDQDGKRIAVPVAQSFSVIPKPNSAVISADKMNVVYRGVANPITISMPGVPDNKISASAPGLSKASGSGAWVMRPGQGREVTIHVTGELAGQKFSSSKMFRIKNIPRAVTSLGGQIGNAKLPKANVSVMPVMAVLEDFDFDLKLQVNEFKVFIPGQPSVYVKGSRMNEQARAAVLRAKRGDKIQIFDVKASIIGNSELRLPPVSPIVVEITN
;
A
#
# COMPACT_ATOMS: atom_id res chain seq x y z
N MET A 1 -20.29 87.25 -49.80
CA MET A 1 -19.49 88.48 -49.99
C MET A 1 -18.06 88.14 -49.56
N ALA A 2 -16.96 88.26 -50.32
CA ALA A 2 -16.67 88.97 -51.55
C ALA A 2 -15.86 88.06 -52.49
N GLY A 3 -16.35 87.85 -53.72
CA GLY A 3 -15.66 87.12 -54.78
C GLY A 3 -14.73 88.04 -55.56
N GLY A 4 -13.68 88.53 -54.91
CA GLY A 4 -12.58 89.18 -55.64
C GLY A 4 -11.88 88.15 -56.50
N LYS A 5 -11.66 88.42 -57.80
CA LYS A 5 -10.80 87.59 -58.67
C LYS A 5 -9.37 87.64 -58.12
N LEU A 6 -9.06 86.74 -57.18
CA LEU A 6 -7.71 86.54 -56.64
C LEU A 6 -6.77 86.26 -57.81
N SER A 7 -5.65 87.00 -57.86
CA SER A 7 -4.63 86.77 -58.88
C SER A 7 -4.13 85.31 -58.82
N PRO A 8 -3.66 84.70 -59.92
CA PRO A 8 -3.09 83.35 -59.91
C PRO A 8 -2.04 83.15 -58.80
N ARG A 9 -1.25 84.20 -58.50
CA ARG A 9 -0.30 84.24 -57.39
C ARG A 9 -0.98 84.12 -56.02
N GLN A 10 -2.07 84.84 -55.77
CA GLN A 10 -2.82 84.73 -54.51
C GLN A 10 -3.56 83.39 -54.39
N LYS A 11 -4.02 82.80 -55.49
CA LYS A 11 -4.58 81.44 -55.48
C LYS A 11 -3.52 80.40 -55.11
N MET A 12 -2.30 80.52 -55.64
CA MET A 12 -1.18 79.66 -55.25
C MET A 12 -0.77 79.85 -53.79
N ILE A 13 -0.71 81.10 -53.30
CA ILE A 13 -0.41 81.37 -51.89
C ILE A 13 -1.49 80.81 -50.97
N ASN A 14 -2.77 80.97 -51.32
CA ASN A 14 -3.88 80.42 -50.52
C ASN A 14 -3.90 78.90 -50.56
N LEU A 15 -3.58 78.27 -51.70
CA LEU A 15 -3.45 76.82 -51.80
C LEU A 15 -2.28 76.32 -50.95
N MET A 16 -1.12 76.98 -51.01
CA MET A 16 0.02 76.65 -50.15
C MET A 16 -0.30 76.83 -48.67
N TYR A 17 -1.02 77.89 -48.28
CA TYR A 17 -1.46 78.11 -46.91
C TYR A 17 -2.47 77.06 -46.45
N LEU A 18 -3.36 76.62 -47.33
CA LEU A 18 -4.35 75.58 -47.01
C LEU A 18 -3.70 74.20 -46.89
N VAL A 19 -2.73 73.88 -47.76
CA VAL A 19 -1.90 72.67 -47.66
C VAL A 19 -1.00 72.75 -46.41
N PHE A 20 -0.44 73.91 -46.07
CA PHE A 20 0.37 74.10 -44.87
C PHE A 20 -0.45 74.01 -43.57
N LEU A 21 -1.64 74.62 -43.53
CA LEU A 21 -2.57 74.49 -42.41
C LEU A 21 -3.09 73.05 -42.28
N ALA A 22 -3.35 72.38 -43.40
CA ALA A 22 -3.70 70.95 -43.40
C ALA A 22 -2.53 70.09 -42.90
N MET A 23 -1.29 70.36 -43.32
CA MET A 23 -0.09 69.67 -42.83
C MET A 23 0.14 69.90 -41.33
N ILE A 24 -0.04 71.13 -40.82
CA ILE A 24 0.05 71.42 -39.38
C ILE A 24 -1.08 70.72 -38.61
N ALA A 25 -2.28 70.65 -39.17
CA ALA A 25 -3.43 69.99 -38.53
C ALA A 25 -3.35 68.46 -38.57
N LEU A 26 -2.65 67.88 -39.56
CA LEU A 26 -2.40 66.43 -39.68
C LEU A 26 -1.27 65.96 -38.79
N ASN A 27 -0.30 66.83 -38.48
CA ASN A 27 0.80 66.48 -37.59
C ASN A 27 0.33 66.46 -36.14
N MET A 28 0.52 65.32 -35.47
CA MET A 28 0.26 65.18 -34.04
C MET A 28 1.08 66.19 -33.22
N GLY A 29 0.49 66.69 -32.13
CA GLY A 29 1.22 67.54 -31.19
C GLY A 29 2.46 66.83 -30.64
N LYS A 30 3.60 67.51 -30.60
CA LYS A 30 4.89 66.94 -30.14
C LYS A 30 4.81 66.31 -28.76
N GLN A 31 4.01 66.89 -27.86
CA GLN A 31 3.77 66.36 -26.51
C GLN A 31 3.05 64.99 -26.54
N VAL A 32 2.23 64.72 -27.56
CA VAL A 32 1.54 63.44 -27.72
C VAL A 32 2.53 62.36 -28.20
N LEU A 33 3.46 62.70 -29.10
CA LEU A 33 4.52 61.79 -29.53
C LEU A 33 5.45 61.41 -28.37
N ASP A 34 5.81 62.37 -27.53
CA ASP A 34 6.58 62.11 -26.31
C ASP A 34 5.82 61.17 -25.35
N ALA A 35 4.50 61.36 -25.19
CA ALA A 35 3.68 60.48 -24.37
C ALA A 35 3.65 59.04 -24.91
N PHE A 36 3.52 58.86 -26.23
CA PHE A 36 3.63 57.53 -26.86
C PHE A 36 5.01 56.91 -26.67
N GLY A 37 6.07 57.71 -26.72
CA GLY A 37 7.43 57.26 -26.45
C GLY A 37 7.63 56.78 -25.01
N LEU A 38 7.11 57.51 -24.02
CA LEU A 38 7.13 57.07 -22.62
C LEU A 38 6.36 55.76 -22.40
N VAL A 39 5.21 55.60 -23.08
CA VAL A 39 4.44 54.35 -23.06
C VAL A 39 5.24 53.20 -23.69
N ASN A 40 5.86 53.42 -24.85
CA ASN A 40 6.70 52.42 -25.49
C ASN A 40 7.90 52.02 -24.60
N GLN A 41 8.58 53.00 -24.00
CA GLN A 41 9.67 52.75 -23.05
C GLN A 41 9.22 51.87 -21.88
N LYS A 42 8.03 52.14 -21.34
CA LYS A 42 7.46 51.32 -20.28
C LYS A 42 7.24 49.87 -20.75
N PHE A 43 6.63 49.68 -21.93
CA PHE A 43 6.43 48.34 -22.50
C PHE A 43 7.76 47.62 -22.73
N GLU A 44 8.75 48.24 -23.35
CA GLU A 44 10.04 47.60 -23.60
C GLU A 44 10.77 47.21 -22.32
N SER A 45 10.78 48.09 -21.32
CA SER A 45 11.37 47.77 -20.01
C SER A 45 10.64 46.61 -19.33
N SER A 46 9.30 46.55 -19.47
CA SER A 46 8.47 45.49 -18.90
C SER A 46 8.66 44.17 -19.63
N ASN A 47 8.70 44.20 -20.96
CA ASN A 47 8.89 43.04 -21.81
C ASN A 47 10.26 42.42 -21.58
N LYS A 48 11.32 43.22 -21.41
CA LYS A 48 12.65 42.71 -21.05
C LYS A 48 12.62 41.91 -19.74
N ARG A 49 12.05 42.50 -18.68
CA ARG A 49 11.92 41.83 -17.36
C ARG A 49 11.05 40.58 -17.44
N ALA A 50 9.92 40.66 -18.16
CA ALA A 50 9.00 39.55 -18.32
C ALA A 50 9.65 38.40 -19.12
N ASN A 51 10.42 38.70 -20.16
CA ASN A 51 11.14 37.68 -20.94
C ASN A 51 12.24 36.98 -20.13
N GLU A 52 13.01 37.71 -19.34
CA GLU A 52 13.98 37.15 -18.39
C GLU A 52 13.27 36.27 -17.34
N GLY A 53 12.20 36.77 -16.72
CA GLY A 53 11.43 36.03 -15.72
C GLY A 53 10.80 34.76 -16.27
N THR A 54 10.27 34.81 -17.48
CA THR A 54 9.64 33.65 -18.14
C THR A 54 10.67 32.59 -18.52
N SER A 55 11.87 33.00 -18.95
CA SER A 55 12.98 32.09 -19.24
C SER A 55 13.47 31.38 -17.97
N ASN A 56 13.57 32.11 -16.85
CA ASN A 56 13.91 31.54 -15.55
C ASN A 56 12.84 30.57 -15.04
N ALA A 57 11.55 30.93 -15.17
CA ALA A 57 10.44 30.06 -14.77
C ALA A 57 10.44 28.73 -15.54
N LEU A 58 10.74 28.76 -16.84
CA LEU A 58 10.85 27.54 -17.65
C LEU A 58 12.04 26.66 -17.21
N ALA A 59 13.17 27.27 -16.86
CA ALA A 59 14.34 26.54 -16.36
C ALA A 59 14.07 25.90 -14.98
N GLU A 60 13.40 26.61 -14.08
CA GLU A 60 12.96 26.06 -12.80
C GLU A 60 11.96 24.90 -12.99
N LEU A 61 11.01 25.05 -13.92
CA LEU A 61 10.07 23.99 -14.25
C LEU A 61 10.78 22.76 -14.84
N ALA A 62 11.82 22.95 -15.64
CA ALA A 62 12.65 21.85 -16.15
C ALA A 62 13.30 21.06 -15.00
N ASN A 63 13.85 21.75 -13.99
CA ASN A 63 14.40 21.10 -12.80
C ASN A 63 13.32 20.31 -12.05
N LYS A 64 12.15 20.92 -11.82
CA LYS A 64 11.02 20.23 -11.18
C LYS A 64 10.52 19.01 -11.97
N ALA A 65 10.52 19.08 -13.30
CA ALA A 65 10.17 17.96 -14.17
C ALA A 65 11.21 16.83 -14.13
N ASN A 66 12.50 17.16 -13.94
CA ASN A 66 13.53 16.15 -13.73
C ASN A 66 13.37 15.45 -12.37
N GLU A 67 13.02 16.21 -11.32
CA GLU A 67 12.78 15.67 -9.98
C GLU A 67 11.52 14.80 -9.93
N ASN A 68 10.43 15.28 -10.56
CA ASN A 68 9.16 14.57 -10.64
C ASN A 68 8.50 14.70 -12.02
N GLN A 69 8.87 13.80 -12.92
CA GLN A 69 8.36 13.76 -14.30
C GLN A 69 6.85 13.50 -14.36
N ALA A 70 6.32 12.64 -13.47
CA ALA A 70 4.89 12.32 -13.45
C ALA A 70 4.01 13.52 -13.10
N GLN A 71 4.58 14.51 -12.39
CA GLN A 71 3.85 15.68 -11.91
C GLN A 71 4.03 16.91 -12.80
N TYR A 72 5.25 17.16 -13.29
CA TYR A 72 5.57 18.39 -14.02
C TYR A 72 5.94 18.15 -15.48
N GLY A 73 6.09 16.90 -15.92
CA GLY A 73 6.54 16.57 -17.28
C GLY A 73 5.60 17.10 -18.38
N GLU A 74 4.29 16.91 -18.23
CA GLU A 74 3.31 17.42 -19.20
C GLU A 74 3.28 18.95 -19.23
N ILE A 75 3.30 19.58 -18.05
CA ILE A 75 3.31 21.06 -17.93
C ILE A 75 4.57 21.63 -18.57
N TYR A 76 5.73 21.00 -18.36
CA TYR A 76 6.99 21.40 -18.96
C TYR A 76 6.96 21.32 -20.48
N GLU A 77 6.44 20.22 -21.05
CA GLU A 77 6.37 20.05 -22.50
C GLU A 77 5.41 21.07 -23.14
N GLN A 78 4.24 21.30 -22.55
CA GLN A 78 3.32 22.36 -23.00
C GLN A 78 3.96 23.75 -22.90
N SER A 79 4.64 24.04 -21.78
CA SER A 79 5.33 25.32 -21.58
C SER A 79 6.41 25.56 -22.64
N LYS A 80 7.16 24.52 -22.98
CA LYS A 80 8.21 24.57 -24.01
C LYS A 80 7.61 24.89 -25.39
N GLN A 81 6.52 24.23 -25.77
CA GLN A 81 5.84 24.49 -27.04
C GLN A 81 5.31 25.93 -27.12
N ILE A 82 4.71 26.43 -26.03
CA ILE A 82 4.24 27.83 -25.97
C ILE A 82 5.42 28.81 -26.03
N LYS A 83 6.55 28.50 -25.38
CA LYS A 83 7.77 29.32 -25.44
C LYS A 83 8.33 29.40 -26.86
N GLU A 84 8.44 28.27 -27.55
CA GLU A 84 8.94 28.21 -28.93
C GLU A 84 8.05 29.03 -29.89
N LEU A 85 6.73 28.89 -29.79
CA LEU A 85 5.78 29.69 -30.57
C LEU A 85 5.90 31.19 -30.23
N SER A 86 6.03 31.51 -28.95
CA SER A 86 6.14 32.87 -28.45
C SER A 86 7.43 33.54 -28.91
N ASP A 87 8.57 32.85 -28.83
CA ASP A 87 9.87 33.36 -29.27
C ASP A 87 9.89 33.61 -30.77
N GLY A 88 9.23 32.74 -31.55
CA GLY A 88 9.07 32.91 -32.99
C GLY A 88 8.38 34.23 -33.34
N LEU A 89 7.21 34.51 -32.74
CA LEU A 89 6.48 35.76 -33.01
C LEU A 89 7.16 36.98 -32.36
N TYR A 90 7.67 36.84 -31.14
CA TYR A 90 8.36 37.92 -30.43
C TYR A 90 9.59 38.42 -31.20
N SER A 91 10.41 37.49 -31.71
CA SER A 91 11.62 37.80 -32.48
C SER A 91 11.28 38.42 -33.83
N TYR A 92 10.22 37.94 -34.49
CA TYR A 92 9.73 38.52 -35.73
C TYR A 92 9.26 39.98 -35.53
N ILE A 93 8.51 40.25 -34.47
CA ILE A 93 8.11 41.62 -34.10
C ILE A 93 9.34 42.48 -33.77
N GLN A 94 10.32 41.92 -33.07
CA GLN A 94 11.57 42.62 -32.73
C GLN A 94 12.37 43.02 -33.98
N ASP A 95 12.42 42.16 -34.99
CA ASP A 95 13.07 42.47 -36.28
C ASP A 95 12.40 43.66 -36.98
N ILE A 96 11.06 43.69 -37.03
CA ILE A 96 10.30 44.80 -37.60
C ILE A 96 10.58 46.10 -36.84
N LYS A 97 10.56 46.06 -35.50
CA LYS A 97 10.91 47.23 -34.67
C LYS A 97 12.32 47.72 -34.97
N THR A 98 13.29 46.81 -35.05
CA THR A 98 14.69 47.14 -35.35
C THR A 98 14.83 47.81 -36.71
N LYS A 99 14.10 47.35 -37.73
CA LYS A 99 14.08 47.97 -39.07
C LYS A 99 13.50 49.40 -39.04
N VAL A 100 12.41 49.62 -38.30
CA VAL A 100 11.84 50.97 -38.10
C VAL A 100 12.85 51.88 -37.41
N GLU A 101 13.53 51.39 -36.37
CA GLU A 101 14.53 52.12 -35.60
C GLU A 101 15.81 52.45 -36.40
N ASP A 102 16.18 51.59 -37.34
CA ASP A 102 17.33 51.77 -38.24
C ASP A 102 17.09 52.94 -39.21
N VAL A 103 15.90 53.00 -39.80
CA VAL A 103 15.52 54.03 -40.78
C VAL A 103 15.50 55.43 -40.16
N ILE A 104 15.13 55.53 -38.88
CA ILE A 104 15.12 56.80 -38.14
C ILE A 104 16.48 57.14 -37.50
N GLY A 105 17.51 56.30 -37.69
CA GLY A 105 18.84 56.49 -37.12
C GLY A 105 18.88 56.41 -35.59
N GLN A 106 17.92 55.73 -34.96
CA GLN A 106 17.81 55.61 -33.49
C GLN A 106 18.01 54.20 -32.96
N LYS A 107 18.41 53.25 -33.81
CA LYS A 107 18.69 51.85 -33.45
C LYS A 107 19.73 51.71 -32.34
N ASP A 108 20.82 52.46 -32.42
CA ASP A 108 21.90 52.42 -31.42
C ASP A 108 21.68 53.37 -30.23
N ILE A 109 20.56 54.10 -30.22
CA ILE A 109 20.24 55.06 -29.15
C ILE A 109 19.43 54.33 -28.07
N PRO A 110 19.88 54.38 -26.80
CA PRO A 110 19.11 53.84 -25.68
C PRO A 110 17.69 54.40 -25.66
N VAL A 111 16.72 53.53 -25.37
CA VAL A 111 15.28 53.86 -25.46
C VAL A 111 14.92 55.16 -24.74
N ASN A 112 15.52 55.41 -23.58
CA ASN A 112 15.31 56.60 -22.74
C ASN A 112 15.98 57.90 -23.25
N GLN A 113 16.72 57.83 -24.35
CA GLN A 113 17.45 58.95 -24.97
C GLN A 113 16.99 59.20 -26.41
N ARG A 114 15.96 58.46 -26.86
CA ARG A 114 15.39 58.56 -28.20
C ARG A 114 14.62 59.86 -28.38
N ASN A 115 14.73 60.44 -29.57
CA ASN A 115 13.99 61.64 -29.93
C ASN A 115 12.64 61.25 -30.53
N TYR A 116 11.63 61.12 -29.67
CA TYR A 116 10.28 60.70 -30.07
C TYR A 116 9.54 61.74 -30.90
N GLN A 117 9.87 63.03 -30.74
CA GLN A 117 9.26 64.11 -31.51
C GLN A 117 9.62 64.07 -33.01
N ALA A 118 10.70 63.37 -33.36
CA ALA A 118 11.13 63.14 -34.74
C ALA A 118 10.54 61.86 -35.36
N MET A 119 9.65 61.16 -34.64
CA MET A 119 9.02 59.90 -35.06
C MET A 119 7.57 60.11 -35.52
N ASP A 120 7.27 61.27 -36.12
CA ASP A 120 5.95 61.67 -36.62
C ASP A 120 5.63 61.10 -38.02
N GLN A 121 6.64 60.58 -38.72
CA GLN A 121 6.54 59.98 -40.05
C GLN A 121 6.04 58.53 -40.03
N SER A 122 5.53 58.05 -41.16
CA SER A 122 5.07 56.67 -41.37
C SER A 122 5.66 55.99 -42.62
N ASP A 123 6.42 56.72 -43.45
CA ASP A 123 6.84 56.33 -44.80
C ASP A 123 7.42 54.91 -44.88
N PHE A 124 8.30 54.52 -43.98
CA PHE A 124 8.90 53.20 -43.98
C PHE A 124 7.87 52.11 -43.69
N THR A 125 7.05 52.26 -42.65
CA THR A 125 6.03 51.29 -42.27
C THR A 125 4.97 51.17 -43.37
N ASP A 126 4.58 52.30 -43.95
CA ASP A 126 3.63 52.34 -45.05
C ASP A 126 4.19 51.67 -46.31
N ASN A 127 5.46 51.92 -46.65
CA ASN A 127 6.11 51.22 -47.75
C ASN A 127 6.33 49.73 -47.48
N TYR A 128 6.60 49.35 -46.23
CA TYR A 128 6.86 47.97 -45.85
C TYR A 128 5.60 47.09 -45.91
N PHE A 129 4.44 47.60 -45.48
CA PHE A 129 3.21 46.83 -45.44
C PHE A 129 2.20 47.15 -46.55
N PHE A 130 2.18 48.38 -47.08
CA PHE A 130 1.07 48.88 -47.90
C PHE A 130 1.49 49.40 -49.29
N ALA A 131 2.77 49.41 -49.65
CA ALA A 131 3.20 49.82 -50.99
C ALA A 131 2.59 48.93 -52.09
N GLU A 132 2.42 49.53 -53.28
CA GLU A 132 2.03 48.79 -54.47
C GLU A 132 3.19 47.89 -54.94
N GLY A 133 3.05 46.58 -54.75
CA GLY A 133 4.05 45.62 -55.22
C GLY A 133 3.93 44.23 -54.57
N ALA A 134 4.68 43.26 -55.11
CA ALA A 134 4.68 41.90 -54.57
C ALA A 134 5.36 41.79 -53.19
N GLN A 135 6.37 42.62 -52.92
CA GLN A 135 7.14 42.58 -51.67
C GLN A 135 6.32 43.05 -50.46
N ALA A 136 5.68 44.22 -50.53
CA ALA A 136 4.83 44.71 -49.44
C ALA A 136 3.65 43.78 -49.14
N LYS A 137 3.02 43.21 -50.19
CA LYS A 137 1.99 42.17 -50.02
C LYS A 137 2.51 40.92 -49.32
N ALA A 138 3.75 40.51 -49.62
CA ALA A 138 4.38 39.38 -48.95
C ALA A 138 4.64 39.66 -47.47
N HIS A 139 5.20 40.84 -47.12
CA HIS A 139 5.42 41.23 -45.72
C HIS A 139 4.12 41.35 -44.92
N ALA A 140 3.08 41.94 -45.50
CA ALA A 140 1.76 42.02 -44.88
C ALA A 140 1.16 40.63 -44.63
N SER A 141 1.25 39.73 -45.63
CA SER A 141 0.75 38.36 -45.50
C SER A 141 1.53 37.56 -44.46
N GLU A 142 2.86 37.70 -44.45
CA GLU A 142 3.75 37.05 -43.48
C GLU A 142 3.42 37.49 -42.04
N PHE A 143 3.19 38.79 -41.81
CA PHE A 143 2.85 39.30 -40.48
C PHE A 143 1.55 38.66 -39.95
N ILE A 144 0.52 38.62 -40.80
CA ILE A 144 -0.78 38.03 -40.46
C ILE A 144 -0.66 36.52 -40.26
N GLU A 145 0.13 35.83 -41.08
CA GLU A 145 0.38 34.41 -40.96
C GLU A 145 1.14 34.07 -39.66
N LYS A 146 2.14 34.85 -39.27
CA LYS A 146 2.87 34.67 -38.01
C LYS A 146 1.95 34.86 -36.80
N MET A 147 1.10 35.88 -36.81
CA MET A 147 0.08 36.11 -35.78
C MET A 147 -0.91 34.94 -35.70
N LYS A 148 -1.41 34.48 -36.85
CA LYS A 148 -2.33 33.34 -36.94
C LYS A 148 -1.69 32.05 -36.44
N THR A 149 -0.45 31.77 -36.85
CA THR A 149 0.33 30.58 -36.45
C THR A 149 0.54 30.56 -34.94
N TYR A 150 0.90 31.70 -34.35
CA TYR A 150 1.02 31.82 -32.90
C TYR A 150 -0.31 31.54 -32.21
N ARG A 151 -1.39 32.22 -32.62
CA ARG A 151 -2.73 32.06 -32.05
C ARG A 151 -3.19 30.60 -32.10
N GLU A 152 -3.18 30.00 -33.29
CA GLU A 152 -3.65 28.63 -33.50
C GLU A 152 -2.74 27.60 -32.84
N GLY A 153 -1.43 27.83 -32.85
CA GLY A 153 -0.46 27.00 -32.16
C GLY A 153 -0.70 26.98 -30.65
N VAL A 154 -0.83 28.15 -30.02
CA VAL A 154 -1.08 28.26 -28.57
C VAL A 154 -2.43 27.63 -28.22
N LEU A 155 -3.50 27.95 -28.95
CA LEU A 155 -4.82 27.35 -28.71
C LEU A 155 -4.80 25.82 -28.80
N LYS A 156 -4.03 25.27 -29.74
CA LYS A 156 -3.85 23.82 -29.86
C LYS A 156 -3.13 23.22 -28.65
N VAL A 157 -2.12 23.90 -28.10
CA VAL A 157 -1.41 23.45 -26.88
C VAL A 157 -2.32 23.51 -25.64
N LEU A 158 -3.11 24.57 -25.51
CA LEU A 158 -4.06 24.73 -24.40
C LEU A 158 -5.19 23.68 -24.45
N GLY A 159 -5.64 23.33 -25.66
CA GLY A 159 -6.71 22.36 -25.89
C GLY A 159 -8.03 22.75 -25.21
N ASP A 160 -8.87 21.75 -24.94
CA ASP A 160 -10.19 21.94 -24.31
C ASP A 160 -10.14 21.93 -22.77
N ASN A 161 -8.95 22.12 -22.17
CA ASN A 161 -8.82 22.09 -20.71
C ASN A 161 -9.57 23.28 -20.08
N PRO A 162 -10.59 23.04 -19.22
CA PRO A 162 -11.37 24.11 -18.61
C PRO A 162 -10.53 25.10 -17.79
N ALA A 163 -9.39 24.67 -17.26
CA ALA A 163 -8.47 25.53 -16.52
C ALA A 163 -7.89 26.65 -17.40
N TYR A 164 -7.66 26.38 -18.69
CA TYR A 164 -7.05 27.32 -19.62
C TYR A 164 -8.06 28.10 -20.47
N LYS A 165 -9.37 27.93 -20.25
CA LYS A 165 -10.41 28.56 -21.06
C LYS A 165 -10.29 30.09 -21.11
N ALA A 166 -10.09 30.74 -19.97
CA ALA A 166 -9.94 32.19 -19.91
C ALA A 166 -8.70 32.68 -20.69
N LEU A 167 -7.60 31.92 -20.63
CA LEU A 167 -6.39 32.20 -21.39
C LEU A 167 -6.61 31.99 -22.88
N ALA A 168 -7.28 30.91 -23.28
CA ALA A 168 -7.61 30.61 -24.67
C ALA A 168 -8.52 31.71 -25.27
N ASP A 169 -9.53 32.18 -24.53
CA ASP A 169 -10.39 33.29 -24.95
C ASP A 169 -9.56 34.58 -25.16
N LYS A 170 -8.66 34.88 -24.22
CA LYS A 170 -7.76 36.05 -24.32
C LYS A 170 -6.81 35.96 -25.50
N VAL A 171 -6.18 34.80 -25.74
CA VAL A 171 -5.30 34.58 -26.91
C VAL A 171 -6.09 34.73 -28.21
N SER A 172 -7.32 34.20 -28.25
CA SER A 172 -8.19 34.32 -29.43
C SER A 172 -8.52 35.77 -29.75
N VAL A 173 -8.74 36.61 -28.74
CA VAL A 173 -9.06 38.04 -28.89
C VAL A 173 -7.82 38.88 -29.20
N ASN A 174 -6.75 38.77 -28.41
CA ASN A 174 -5.58 39.63 -28.51
C ASN A 174 -4.79 39.41 -29.81
N PHE A 175 -4.82 38.19 -30.36
CA PHE A 175 -4.14 37.84 -31.60
C PHE A 175 -5.12 37.67 -32.77
N ASN A 176 -6.33 38.24 -32.68
CA ASN A 176 -7.25 38.24 -33.81
C ASN A 176 -6.82 39.24 -34.88
N THR A 177 -6.78 38.77 -36.13
CA THR A 177 -6.44 39.54 -37.31
C THR A 177 -7.57 39.61 -38.34
N ASP A 178 -8.79 39.23 -37.95
CA ASP A 178 -10.00 39.35 -38.77
C ASP A 178 -10.32 40.82 -39.12
N ASP A 179 -11.01 41.01 -40.24
CA ASP A 179 -11.39 42.34 -40.72
C ASP A 179 -12.24 43.11 -39.69
N VAL A 180 -11.95 44.40 -39.52
CA VAL A 180 -12.58 45.27 -38.52
C VAL A 180 -13.48 46.31 -39.18
N LYS A 181 -14.46 46.83 -38.44
CA LYS A 181 -15.30 47.93 -38.92
C LYS A 181 -14.74 49.27 -38.48
N ASP A 182 -14.57 50.19 -39.41
CA ASP A 182 -14.19 51.57 -39.10
C ASP A 182 -15.38 52.37 -38.52
N ARG A 183 -15.14 53.65 -38.19
CA ARG A 183 -16.18 54.54 -37.64
C ARG A 183 -17.35 54.77 -38.60
N GLU A 184 -17.15 54.54 -39.89
CA GLU A 184 -18.14 54.70 -40.95
C GLU A 184 -18.85 53.36 -41.28
N GLY A 185 -18.53 52.30 -40.53
CA GLY A 185 -19.12 50.97 -40.69
C GLY A 185 -18.56 50.16 -41.87
N ARG A 186 -17.49 50.64 -42.51
CA ARG A 186 -16.82 49.93 -43.62
C ARG A 186 -15.90 48.85 -43.06
N THR A 187 -15.90 47.70 -43.71
CA THR A 187 -14.97 46.61 -43.41
C THR A 187 -13.58 46.96 -43.94
N VAL A 188 -12.60 47.06 -43.03
CA VAL A 188 -11.19 47.35 -43.33
C VAL A 188 -10.34 46.19 -42.83
N LYS A 189 -9.29 45.86 -43.58
CA LYS A 189 -8.32 44.84 -43.16
C LYS A 189 -7.67 45.25 -41.84
N TRP A 190 -7.49 44.30 -40.93
CA TRP A 190 -6.95 44.56 -39.59
C TRP A 190 -5.59 45.27 -39.63
N LEU A 191 -4.69 44.87 -40.54
CA LEU A 191 -3.35 45.45 -40.66
C LEU A 191 -3.42 46.93 -41.08
N HIS A 192 -4.26 47.24 -42.06
CA HIS A 192 -4.51 48.61 -42.51
C HIS A 192 -5.05 49.48 -41.37
N PHE A 193 -6.07 48.99 -40.67
CA PHE A 193 -6.67 49.71 -39.54
C PHE A 193 -5.66 50.00 -38.41
N ASN A 194 -4.69 49.10 -38.19
CA ASN A 194 -3.75 49.22 -37.07
C ASN A 194 -2.44 49.93 -37.41
N PHE A 195 -2.00 49.96 -38.67
CA PHE A 195 -0.66 50.45 -39.00
C PHE A 195 -0.59 51.44 -40.15
N GLU A 196 -1.62 51.55 -41.00
CA GLU A 196 -1.59 52.47 -42.15
C GLU A 196 -1.66 53.94 -41.70
N GLY A 197 -0.65 54.72 -42.08
CA GLY A 197 -0.55 56.15 -41.73
C GLY A 197 -0.29 56.42 -40.25
N PHE A 198 0.08 55.40 -39.46
CA PHE A 198 0.45 55.59 -38.05
C PHE A 198 1.91 56.07 -37.94
N PRO A 199 2.19 57.09 -37.10
CA PRO A 199 3.56 57.52 -36.83
C PRO A 199 4.44 56.39 -36.30
N TYR A 200 5.74 56.41 -36.58
CA TYR A 200 6.68 55.37 -36.15
C TYR A 200 6.60 55.08 -34.65
N ILE A 201 6.44 56.10 -33.80
CA ILE A 201 6.34 55.88 -32.35
C ILE A 201 5.07 55.14 -31.94
N ALA A 202 3.96 55.37 -32.65
CA ALA A 202 2.71 54.65 -32.41
C ALA A 202 2.82 53.20 -32.90
N THR A 203 3.45 52.98 -34.06
CA THR A 203 3.76 51.65 -34.58
C THR A 203 4.66 50.86 -33.61
N LEU A 204 5.75 51.45 -33.14
CA LEU A 204 6.65 50.84 -32.15
C LEU A 204 5.91 50.50 -30.85
N ALA A 205 5.08 51.42 -30.34
CA ALA A 205 4.29 51.17 -29.14
C ALA A 205 3.30 50.01 -29.32
N LYS A 206 2.61 49.92 -30.46
CA LYS A 206 1.69 48.80 -30.77
C LYS A 206 2.43 47.47 -30.87
N LEU A 207 3.59 47.45 -31.53
CA LEU A 207 4.43 46.24 -31.63
C LEU A 207 4.97 45.81 -30.24
N SER A 208 5.38 46.76 -29.40
CA SER A 208 5.77 46.50 -28.02
C SER A 208 4.61 46.00 -27.16
N MET A 209 3.39 46.50 -27.39
CA MET A 209 2.19 46.00 -26.73
C MET A 209 1.91 44.55 -27.13
N MET A 210 2.02 44.19 -28.40
CA MET A 210 1.89 42.79 -28.87
C MET A 210 2.95 41.88 -28.25
N GLN A 211 4.20 42.33 -28.18
CA GLN A 211 5.26 41.62 -27.44
C GLN A 211 4.89 41.41 -25.96
N SER A 212 4.21 42.37 -25.34
CA SER A 212 3.69 42.27 -23.97
C SER A 212 2.59 41.21 -23.85
N ASP A 213 1.66 41.18 -24.81
CA ASP A 213 0.59 40.17 -24.85
C ASP A 213 1.16 38.75 -24.99
N ILE A 214 2.22 38.56 -25.78
CA ILE A 214 2.91 37.27 -25.95
C ILE A 214 3.53 36.80 -24.64
N LEU A 215 4.23 37.69 -23.94
CA LEU A 215 4.86 37.38 -22.65
C LEU A 215 3.83 37.14 -21.55
N THR A 216 2.76 37.94 -21.53
CA THR A 216 1.65 37.75 -20.59
C THR A 216 0.97 36.40 -20.79
N THR A 217 0.79 35.98 -22.04
CA THR A 217 0.21 34.67 -22.38
C THR A 217 1.05 33.52 -21.79
N GLN A 218 2.38 33.62 -21.89
CA GLN A 218 3.29 32.63 -21.28
C GLN A 218 3.17 32.64 -19.75
N GLN A 219 3.22 33.81 -19.12
CA GLN A 219 3.13 33.94 -17.66
C GLN A 219 1.81 33.39 -17.12
N GLU A 220 0.69 33.76 -17.72
CA GLU A 220 -0.63 33.27 -17.31
C GLU A 220 -0.77 31.76 -17.49
N PHE A 221 -0.14 31.19 -18.53
CA PHE A 221 -0.07 29.73 -18.68
C PHE A 221 0.69 29.09 -17.53
N PHE A 222 1.91 29.57 -17.22
CA PHE A 222 2.72 29.06 -16.12
C PHE A 222 1.97 29.12 -14.78
N ASP A 223 1.40 30.28 -14.46
CA ASP A 223 0.67 30.50 -13.21
C ASP A 223 -0.53 29.56 -13.11
N THR A 224 -1.31 29.44 -14.18
CA THR A 224 -2.51 28.58 -14.20
C THR A 224 -2.14 27.10 -14.10
N ALA A 225 -1.11 26.66 -14.82
CA ALA A 225 -0.67 25.27 -14.83
C ALA A 225 -0.08 24.86 -13.47
N LEU A 226 0.76 25.72 -12.86
CA LEU A 226 1.32 25.48 -11.53
C LEU A 226 0.24 25.52 -10.44
N ALA A 227 -0.69 26.47 -10.51
CA ALA A 227 -1.82 26.52 -9.58
C ALA A 227 -2.71 25.27 -9.69
N GLY A 228 -2.96 24.80 -10.92
CA GLY A 228 -3.69 23.56 -11.18
C GLY A 228 -2.97 22.34 -10.62
N SER A 229 -1.65 22.23 -10.83
CA SER A 229 -0.82 21.18 -10.25
C SER A 229 -0.85 21.21 -8.72
N LEU A 230 -0.66 22.37 -8.11
CA LEU A 230 -0.70 22.52 -6.65
C LEU A 230 -2.08 22.13 -6.08
N LYS A 231 -3.17 22.56 -6.72
CA LYS A 231 -4.53 22.20 -6.32
C LYS A 231 -4.76 20.69 -6.39
N SER A 232 -4.26 20.04 -7.44
CA SER A 232 -4.29 18.58 -7.55
C SER A 232 -3.51 17.94 -6.40
N GLN A 233 -2.29 18.42 -6.11
CA GLN A 233 -1.41 17.88 -5.08
C GLN A 233 -2.02 17.91 -3.68
N VAL A 234 -2.66 19.02 -3.30
CA VAL A 234 -3.25 19.20 -1.97
C VAL A 234 -4.66 18.61 -1.85
N SER A 235 -5.19 18.03 -2.92
CA SER A 235 -6.54 17.45 -2.91
C SER A 235 -6.64 16.30 -1.92
N MET A 236 -7.68 16.31 -1.09
CA MET A 236 -7.96 15.24 -0.12
C MET A 236 -8.23 13.89 -0.79
N THR A 237 -8.53 13.88 -2.09
CA THR A 237 -8.67 12.65 -2.90
C THR A 237 -7.38 11.86 -3.01
N ASN A 238 -6.23 12.50 -2.79
CA ASN A 238 -4.90 11.89 -2.86
C ASN A 238 -4.46 11.32 -1.51
N TYR A 239 -5.37 11.12 -0.55
CA TYR A 239 -5.03 10.60 0.77
C TYR A 239 -5.86 9.37 1.10
N THR A 240 -5.25 8.45 1.83
CA THR A 240 -5.89 7.29 2.43
C THR A 240 -5.60 7.29 3.92
N THR A 241 -6.49 6.71 4.71
CA THR A 241 -6.22 6.51 6.15
C THR A 241 -5.32 5.30 6.35
N LEU A 242 -4.32 5.44 7.23
CA LEU A 242 -3.53 4.34 7.76
C LEU A 242 -3.70 4.29 9.28
N LEU A 243 -3.65 3.08 9.82
CA LEU A 243 -3.66 2.85 11.25
C LEU A 243 -2.21 2.75 11.73
N GLU A 244 -1.80 3.72 12.53
CA GLU A 244 -0.55 3.68 13.27
C GLU A 244 -0.82 2.98 14.61
N GLN A 245 -0.15 1.86 14.87
CA GLN A 245 -0.35 1.06 16.07
C GLN A 245 0.98 0.54 16.60
N SER A 246 1.11 0.45 17.92
CA SER A 246 2.34 -0.01 18.57
C SER A 246 2.54 -1.53 18.50
N LYS A 247 1.46 -2.31 18.38
CA LYS A 247 1.50 -3.79 18.30
C LYS A 247 0.59 -4.31 17.20
N GLY A 248 0.99 -5.40 16.53
CA GLY A 248 0.19 -6.07 15.51
C GLY A 248 -1.02 -6.83 16.04
N ALA A 249 -0.96 -7.28 17.30
CA ALA A 249 -2.02 -8.04 17.97
C ALA A 249 -2.07 -7.68 19.47
N TYR A 250 -3.26 -7.78 20.05
CA TYR A 250 -3.55 -7.44 21.44
C TYR A 250 -4.26 -8.60 22.12
N TYR A 251 -4.04 -8.78 23.43
CA TYR A 251 -4.82 -9.74 24.22
C TYR A 251 -6.21 -9.19 24.55
N GLN A 252 -7.17 -10.08 24.81
CA GLN A 252 -8.49 -9.68 25.25
C GLN A 252 -8.40 -8.88 26.57
N GLY A 253 -8.96 -7.68 26.59
CA GLY A 253 -8.92 -6.77 27.75
C GLY A 253 -7.70 -5.85 27.81
N GLU A 254 -6.71 -6.00 26.91
CA GLU A 254 -5.62 -5.04 26.78
C GLU A 254 -6.11 -3.71 26.18
N LYS A 255 -5.57 -2.58 26.64
CA LYS A 255 -5.89 -1.26 26.07
C LYS A 255 -5.34 -1.18 24.64
N PHE A 256 -6.22 -0.97 23.67
CA PHE A 256 -5.83 -0.69 22.30
C PHE A 256 -5.19 0.71 22.21
N ASP A 257 -4.03 0.79 21.56
CA ASP A 257 -3.25 2.01 21.38
C ASP A 257 -2.94 2.20 19.89
N GLY A 258 -3.86 2.87 19.19
CA GLY A 258 -3.78 3.10 17.76
C GLY A 258 -4.32 4.48 17.36
N SER A 259 -3.70 5.07 16.34
CA SER A 259 -4.00 6.39 15.79
C SER A 259 -4.31 6.29 14.31
N ILE A 260 -5.28 7.07 13.82
CA ILE A 260 -5.57 7.15 12.39
C ILE A 260 -4.81 8.34 11.81
N VAL A 261 -3.97 8.07 10.82
CA VAL A 261 -3.20 9.10 10.09
C VAL A 261 -3.59 9.11 8.62
N LEU A 262 -3.39 10.24 7.95
CA LEU A 262 -3.55 10.35 6.51
C LEU A 262 -2.20 10.12 5.83
N GLY A 263 -2.14 9.08 5.00
CA GLY A 263 -1.01 8.85 4.10
C GLY A 263 -1.37 9.26 2.69
N ARG A 264 -0.43 9.92 2.02
CA ARG A 264 -0.58 10.32 0.62
C ARG A 264 -0.58 9.07 -0.27
N LYS A 265 -1.57 8.96 -1.14
CA LYS A 265 -1.80 7.90 -2.10
C LYS A 265 -2.20 8.54 -3.43
N ASP A 266 -1.21 8.88 -4.25
CA ASP A 266 -1.41 9.36 -5.61
C ASP A 266 -0.34 8.81 -6.56
N ALA A 267 -0.67 8.71 -7.86
CA ALA A 267 0.23 8.15 -8.85
C ALA A 267 1.49 9.01 -9.12
N THR A 268 1.47 10.28 -8.72
CA THR A 268 2.55 11.25 -8.94
C THR A 268 3.62 11.24 -7.84
N THR A 269 3.29 10.71 -6.67
CA THR A 269 4.18 10.61 -5.52
C THR A 269 4.97 9.32 -5.68
N ARG A 270 6.16 9.40 -6.26
CA ARG A 270 7.00 8.21 -6.50
C ARG A 270 8.40 8.49 -5.97
N PRO A 271 8.96 7.62 -5.11
CA PRO A 271 10.34 7.78 -4.67
C PRO A 271 11.29 7.60 -5.86
N ASN A 272 12.32 8.44 -5.93
CA ASN A 272 13.40 8.35 -6.92
C ASN A 272 14.29 7.13 -6.63
N GLU A 273 14.34 6.67 -5.37
CA GLU A 273 15.04 5.47 -4.96
C GLU A 273 14.39 4.82 -3.74
N VAL A 274 14.41 3.49 -3.71
CA VAL A 274 13.86 2.67 -2.62
C VAL A 274 14.99 1.84 -2.02
N ASP A 275 15.42 2.19 -0.80
CA ASP A 275 16.43 1.44 -0.05
C ASP A 275 15.80 0.87 1.22
N ILE A 276 15.15 -0.28 1.09
CA ILE A 276 14.47 -0.97 2.19
C ILE A 276 15.05 -2.36 2.40
N ALA A 277 15.06 -2.79 3.65
CA ALA A 277 15.55 -4.07 4.10
C ALA A 277 14.55 -4.74 5.04
N ILE A 278 14.51 -6.07 5.00
CA ILE A 278 13.73 -6.89 5.92
C ILE A 278 14.69 -7.74 6.73
N ASP A 279 14.66 -7.56 8.05
CA ASP A 279 15.59 -8.18 8.99
C ASP A 279 17.06 -8.02 8.58
N GLY A 280 17.39 -6.85 8.03
CA GLY A 280 18.73 -6.53 7.53
C GLY A 280 19.03 -7.01 6.11
N ARG A 281 18.16 -7.82 5.46
CA ARG A 281 18.30 -8.20 4.05
C ARG A 281 17.69 -7.13 3.15
N LYS A 282 18.52 -6.45 2.34
CA LYS A 282 18.04 -5.49 1.33
C LYS A 282 17.12 -6.17 0.31
N LEU A 283 16.04 -5.48 -0.06
CA LEU A 283 15.11 -5.92 -1.09
C LEU A 283 15.62 -5.56 -2.49
N GLY A 284 15.49 -6.51 -3.42
CA GLY A 284 15.74 -6.28 -4.85
C GLY A 284 14.58 -5.56 -5.53
N THR A 285 14.82 -5.04 -6.74
CA THR A 285 13.83 -4.30 -7.55
C THR A 285 12.62 -5.14 -7.97
N SER A 286 12.74 -6.47 -8.03
CA SER A 286 11.62 -7.38 -8.32
C SER A 286 10.75 -7.69 -7.10
N GLU A 287 11.24 -7.39 -5.89
CA GLU A 287 10.57 -7.71 -4.63
C GLU A 287 9.64 -6.58 -4.16
N TYR A 288 9.56 -5.48 -4.91
CA TYR A 288 8.62 -4.41 -4.67
C TYR A 288 8.12 -3.79 -5.98
N THR A 289 6.96 -3.15 -5.91
CA THR A 289 6.39 -2.36 -7.01
C THR A 289 5.87 -1.04 -6.46
N ILE A 290 6.13 0.05 -7.18
CA ILE A 290 5.60 1.38 -6.83
C ILE A 290 4.28 1.60 -7.58
N GLU A 291 3.18 1.65 -6.83
CA GLU A 291 1.81 1.85 -7.36
C GLU A 291 1.03 2.84 -6.48
N ASP A 292 0.40 3.86 -7.09
CA ASP A 292 -0.40 4.88 -6.41
C ASP A 292 0.26 5.51 -5.17
N GLY A 293 1.56 5.80 -5.24
CA GLY A 293 2.31 6.38 -4.12
C GLY A 293 2.61 5.43 -2.98
N ARG A 294 2.43 4.12 -3.21
CA ARG A 294 2.75 3.06 -2.25
C ARG A 294 3.87 2.19 -2.80
N VAL A 295 4.81 1.82 -1.93
CA VAL A 295 5.79 0.78 -2.21
C VAL A 295 5.17 -0.54 -1.75
N LYS A 296 4.58 -1.27 -2.69
CA LYS A 296 3.99 -2.58 -2.45
C LYS A 296 5.09 -3.64 -2.43
N LEU A 297 5.20 -4.35 -1.31
CA LEU A 297 6.16 -5.43 -1.15
C LEU A 297 5.58 -6.73 -1.73
N ASN A 298 6.28 -7.32 -2.69
CA ASN A 298 5.88 -8.55 -3.38
C ASN A 298 6.70 -9.74 -2.85
N ILE A 299 6.60 -9.97 -1.54
CA ILE A 299 7.41 -10.94 -0.81
C ILE A 299 6.51 -11.90 -0.01
N SER A 300 7.04 -13.08 0.29
CA SER A 300 6.42 -13.98 1.26
C SER A 300 6.70 -13.50 2.69
N ALA A 301 5.77 -13.77 3.61
CA ALA A 301 5.88 -13.38 5.01
C ALA A 301 7.09 -14.04 5.73
N GLY A 302 7.59 -15.17 5.22
CA GLY A 302 8.79 -15.82 5.75
C GLY A 302 8.53 -16.79 6.90
N ASN A 303 9.51 -16.90 7.80
CA ASN A 303 9.48 -17.79 8.96
C ASN A 303 8.58 -17.23 10.06
N THR A 304 8.30 -18.02 11.10
CA THR A 304 7.53 -17.55 12.25
C THR A 304 8.36 -16.66 13.16
N GLY A 305 7.77 -15.56 13.61
CA GLY A 305 8.43 -14.56 14.45
C GLY A 305 8.09 -13.13 14.02
N ASP A 306 8.74 -12.17 14.68
CA ASP A 306 8.61 -10.75 14.35
C ASP A 306 9.65 -10.35 13.31
N HIS A 307 9.18 -9.70 12.26
CA HIS A 307 9.98 -9.20 11.15
C HIS A 307 9.97 -7.67 11.15
N LYS A 308 11.14 -7.07 10.89
CA LYS A 308 11.30 -5.62 10.82
C LYS A 308 11.60 -5.17 9.40
N ILE A 309 10.87 -4.16 8.96
CA ILE A 309 11.09 -3.44 7.70
C ILE A 309 11.77 -2.12 8.04
N THR A 310 13.01 -1.97 7.61
CA THR A 310 13.87 -0.81 7.93
C THR A 310 14.49 -0.24 6.67
N GLY A 311 14.68 1.07 6.58
CA GLY A 311 15.36 1.68 5.44
C GLY A 311 14.89 3.11 5.17
N ASN A 312 15.04 3.57 3.94
CA ASN A 312 14.61 4.88 3.49
C ASN A 312 13.96 4.83 2.10
N LEU A 313 12.93 5.65 1.91
CA LEU A 313 12.46 6.05 0.59
C LEU A 313 13.05 7.41 0.29
N TYR A 314 13.69 7.56 -0.87
CA TYR A 314 14.30 8.84 -1.22
C TYR A 314 13.51 9.58 -2.28
N PHE A 315 13.39 10.90 -2.09
CA PHE A 315 12.72 11.83 -3.00
C PHE A 315 13.66 12.97 -3.34
N ASP A 316 13.75 13.32 -4.62
CA ASP A 316 14.48 14.50 -5.05
C ASP A 316 13.59 15.75 -4.88
N GLN A 317 14.13 16.76 -4.22
CA GLN A 317 13.47 18.05 -4.03
C GLN A 317 14.54 19.16 -3.98
N ASP A 318 14.38 20.19 -4.81
CA ASP A 318 15.28 21.35 -4.85
C ASP A 318 16.75 20.96 -5.07
N GLY A 319 16.99 19.98 -5.96
CA GLY A 319 18.30 19.41 -6.26
C GLY A 319 18.91 18.56 -5.14
N LYS A 320 18.17 18.26 -4.07
CA LYS A 320 18.62 17.45 -2.94
C LYS A 320 17.80 16.17 -2.80
N ARG A 321 18.50 15.07 -2.55
CA ARG A 321 17.91 13.77 -2.23
C ARG A 321 17.51 13.76 -0.75
N ILE A 322 16.22 13.78 -0.45
CA ILE A 322 15.64 13.74 0.90
C ILE A 322 15.30 12.29 1.26
N ALA A 323 15.71 11.85 2.45
CA ALA A 323 15.41 10.52 2.98
C ALA A 323 14.15 10.54 3.86
N VAL A 324 13.19 9.67 3.54
CA VAL A 324 12.02 9.39 4.38
C VAL A 324 12.22 8.02 5.04
N PRO A 325 12.45 7.96 6.36
CA PRO A 325 12.77 6.72 7.04
C PRO A 325 11.56 5.78 7.10
N VAL A 326 11.83 4.50 6.84
CA VAL A 326 10.89 3.38 6.99
C VAL A 326 11.30 2.61 8.23
N ALA A 327 10.39 2.53 9.21
CA ALA A 327 10.56 1.74 10.42
C ALA A 327 9.23 1.08 10.77
N GLN A 328 8.97 -0.09 10.17
CA GLN A 328 7.72 -0.83 10.33
C GLN A 328 8.03 -2.27 10.77
N SER A 329 7.04 -2.97 11.30
CA SER A 329 7.18 -4.39 11.65
C SER A 329 5.90 -5.16 11.37
N PHE A 330 6.05 -6.47 11.13
CA PHE A 330 4.93 -7.40 11.03
C PHE A 330 5.30 -8.72 11.70
N SER A 331 4.30 -9.48 12.15
CA SER A 331 4.52 -10.74 12.85
C SER A 331 3.91 -11.91 12.07
N VAL A 332 4.62 -13.02 12.03
CA VAL A 332 4.20 -14.26 11.38
C VAL A 332 3.93 -15.32 12.43
N ILE A 333 2.66 -15.68 12.55
CA ILE A 333 2.20 -16.67 13.52
C ILE A 333 2.33 -18.07 12.91
N PRO A 334 2.84 -19.07 13.65
CA PRO A 334 2.88 -20.46 13.18
C PRO A 334 1.48 -20.93 12.80
N LYS A 335 1.41 -21.75 11.72
CA LYS A 335 0.19 -22.49 11.41
C LYS A 335 -0.17 -23.36 12.63
N PRO A 336 -1.45 -23.45 13.02
CA PRO A 336 -1.89 -24.36 14.08
C PRO A 336 -1.40 -25.78 13.77
N ASN A 337 -0.55 -26.34 14.64
CA ASN A 337 0.18 -27.58 14.36
C ASN A 337 -0.40 -28.81 15.07
N SER A 338 -1.36 -28.64 15.98
CA SER A 338 -2.02 -29.75 16.65
C SER A 338 -3.43 -29.38 17.10
N ALA A 339 -4.40 -30.16 16.67
CA ALA A 339 -5.73 -30.14 17.26
C ALA A 339 -5.66 -30.89 18.59
N VAL A 340 -6.19 -30.30 19.66
CA VAL A 340 -6.38 -31.02 20.93
C VAL A 340 -7.57 -31.96 20.74
N ILE A 341 -7.29 -33.18 20.29
CA ILE A 341 -8.30 -34.23 20.17
C ILE A 341 -8.31 -35.01 21.47
N SER A 342 -9.37 -34.87 22.26
CA SER A 342 -9.58 -35.68 23.47
C SER A 342 -10.82 -36.53 23.36
N ALA A 343 -10.71 -37.81 23.72
CA ALA A 343 -11.87 -38.66 23.90
C ALA A 343 -12.49 -38.41 25.29
N ASP A 344 -13.67 -37.79 25.34
CA ASP A 344 -14.31 -37.35 26.59
C ASP A 344 -14.58 -38.50 27.57
N LYS A 345 -14.80 -39.72 27.07
CA LYS A 345 -15.01 -40.91 27.90
C LYS A 345 -13.71 -41.58 28.35
N MET A 346 -12.55 -41.11 27.91
CA MET A 346 -11.22 -41.64 28.26
C MET A 346 -10.50 -40.81 29.33
N ASN A 347 -11.17 -39.85 29.98
CA ASN A 347 -10.63 -39.17 31.17
C ASN A 347 -10.64 -40.09 32.41
N VAL A 348 -9.94 -41.22 32.33
CA VAL A 348 -9.90 -42.26 33.36
C VAL A 348 -8.45 -42.50 33.79
N VAL A 349 -8.25 -42.62 35.10
CA VAL A 349 -6.99 -43.09 35.68
C VAL A 349 -7.28 -44.31 36.56
N TYR A 350 -6.43 -45.33 36.48
CA TYR A 350 -6.59 -46.55 37.24
C TYR A 350 -5.84 -46.49 38.56
N ARG A 351 -6.52 -46.90 39.62
CA ARG A 351 -5.92 -47.07 40.95
C ARG A 351 -4.90 -48.21 40.93
N GLY A 352 -3.78 -48.02 41.61
CA GLY A 352 -2.77 -49.06 41.78
C GLY A 352 -1.70 -49.14 40.70
N VAL A 353 -1.85 -48.39 39.61
CA VAL A 353 -0.90 -48.37 38.49
C VAL A 353 -0.39 -46.95 38.24
N ALA A 354 0.77 -46.85 37.58
CA ALA A 354 1.34 -45.59 37.14
C ALA A 354 0.65 -45.16 35.83
N ASN A 355 -0.24 -44.16 35.89
CA ASN A 355 -0.95 -43.66 34.71
C ASN A 355 -0.10 -42.57 34.02
N PRO A 356 0.48 -42.80 32.84
CA PRO A 356 1.21 -41.77 32.12
C PRO A 356 0.25 -40.71 31.57
N ILE A 357 0.60 -39.43 31.75
CA ILE A 357 -0.18 -38.28 31.27
C ILE A 357 0.77 -37.27 30.63
N THR A 358 0.40 -36.73 29.48
CA THR A 358 1.08 -35.58 28.88
C THR A 358 0.30 -34.31 29.18
N ILE A 359 0.96 -33.31 29.77
CA ILE A 359 0.38 -32.00 30.06
C ILE A 359 1.09 -30.96 29.20
N SER A 360 0.33 -30.24 28.38
CA SER A 360 0.81 -29.12 27.59
C SER A 360 -0.20 -27.99 27.61
N MET A 361 0.28 -26.76 27.43
CA MET A 361 -0.55 -25.56 27.33
C MET A 361 -0.10 -24.80 26.07
N PRO A 362 -0.98 -24.63 25.06
CA PRO A 362 -0.62 -23.93 23.84
C PRO A 362 -0.06 -22.52 24.14
N GLY A 363 1.07 -22.18 23.53
CA GLY A 363 1.73 -20.89 23.73
C GLY A 363 2.59 -20.77 24.99
N VAL A 364 2.65 -21.80 25.86
CA VAL A 364 3.50 -21.81 27.06
C VAL A 364 4.56 -22.91 26.95
N PRO A 365 5.87 -22.60 27.12
CA PRO A 365 6.92 -23.61 27.09
C PRO A 365 6.87 -24.53 28.32
N ASP A 366 7.27 -25.80 28.18
CA ASP A 366 7.14 -26.85 29.22
C ASP A 366 7.84 -26.50 30.54
N ASN A 367 8.94 -25.74 30.49
CA ASN A 367 9.65 -25.27 31.68
C ASN A 367 8.89 -24.20 32.48
N LYS A 368 7.86 -23.58 31.89
CA LYS A 368 6.96 -22.61 32.53
C LYS A 368 5.57 -23.19 32.82
N ILE A 369 5.42 -24.51 32.72
CA ILE A 369 4.20 -25.22 33.09
C ILE A 369 4.42 -25.89 34.44
N SER A 370 3.51 -25.64 35.38
CA SER A 370 3.42 -26.31 36.67
C SER A 370 2.08 -27.03 36.77
N ALA A 371 2.09 -28.29 37.21
CA ALA A 371 0.87 -29.07 37.41
C ALA A 371 0.86 -29.69 38.81
N SER A 372 -0.33 -29.74 39.42
CA SER A 372 -0.52 -30.29 40.76
C SER A 372 -1.80 -31.10 40.86
N ALA A 373 -1.70 -32.24 41.56
CA ALA A 373 -2.81 -33.06 42.03
C ALA A 373 -2.30 -34.09 43.05
N PRO A 374 -3.16 -34.63 43.94
CA PRO A 374 -2.78 -35.72 44.83
C PRO A 374 -2.32 -36.95 44.03
N GLY A 375 -1.07 -37.38 44.24
CA GLY A 375 -0.48 -38.54 43.57
C GLY A 375 0.10 -38.27 42.17
N LEU A 376 0.17 -37.00 41.75
CA LEU A 376 0.80 -36.59 40.49
C LEU A 376 2.29 -36.30 40.71
N SER A 377 3.13 -36.78 39.79
CA SER A 377 4.58 -36.57 39.82
C SER A 377 5.12 -36.34 38.41
N LYS A 378 6.16 -35.51 38.27
CA LYS A 378 6.81 -35.26 36.97
C LYS A 378 7.61 -36.49 36.52
N ALA A 379 7.57 -36.79 35.23
CA ALA A 379 8.25 -37.93 34.61
C ALA A 379 9.40 -37.44 33.71
N SER A 380 10.23 -38.37 33.22
CA SER A 380 11.29 -38.06 32.26
C SER A 380 10.70 -37.86 30.86
N GLY A 381 10.82 -36.65 30.30
CA GLY A 381 10.33 -36.29 28.98
C GLY A 381 9.59 -34.95 28.99
N SER A 382 9.56 -34.25 27.85
CA SER A 382 8.85 -32.97 27.71
C SER A 382 7.35 -33.17 27.96
N GLY A 383 6.77 -32.40 28.91
CA GLY A 383 5.36 -32.49 29.26
C GLY A 383 4.93 -33.81 29.88
N ALA A 384 5.86 -34.69 30.27
CA ALA A 384 5.54 -36.03 30.77
C ALA A 384 5.29 -36.04 32.29
N TRP A 385 4.17 -36.62 32.70
CA TRP A 385 3.75 -36.77 34.10
C TRP A 385 3.23 -38.18 34.35
N VAL A 386 3.26 -38.61 35.61
CA VAL A 386 2.66 -39.88 36.07
C VAL A 386 1.68 -39.59 37.19
N MET A 387 0.46 -40.09 37.04
CA MET A 387 -0.62 -40.02 38.03
C MET A 387 -0.80 -41.38 38.73
N ARG A 388 -0.70 -41.38 40.06
CA ARG A 388 -1.02 -42.50 40.95
C ARG A 388 -2.15 -42.08 41.89
N PRO A 389 -3.42 -42.25 41.49
CA PRO A 389 -4.54 -41.69 42.22
C PRO A 389 -4.75 -42.40 43.57
N GLY A 390 -5.14 -41.62 44.58
CA GLY A 390 -5.45 -42.13 45.91
C GLY A 390 -6.86 -42.72 46.06
N GLN A 391 -7.45 -42.51 47.24
CA GLN A 391 -8.85 -42.85 47.51
C GLN A 391 -9.81 -41.87 46.82
N GLY A 392 -11.04 -42.29 46.57
CA GLY A 392 -12.09 -41.47 45.92
C GLY A 392 -12.50 -41.96 44.53
N ARG A 393 -13.42 -41.21 43.90
CA ARG A 393 -13.97 -41.53 42.57
C ARG A 393 -13.39 -40.66 41.45
N GLU A 394 -12.76 -39.55 41.79
CA GLU A 394 -12.29 -38.53 40.84
C GLU A 394 -11.02 -37.85 41.38
N VAL A 395 -10.18 -37.35 40.47
CA VAL A 395 -9.02 -36.50 40.77
C VAL A 395 -8.96 -35.37 39.75
N THR A 396 -8.74 -34.14 40.22
CA THR A 396 -8.62 -32.97 39.35
C THR A 396 -7.16 -32.57 39.27
N ILE A 397 -6.65 -32.44 38.04
CA ILE A 397 -5.32 -31.91 37.78
C ILE A 397 -5.43 -30.42 37.50
N HIS A 398 -4.74 -29.62 38.31
CA HIS A 398 -4.62 -28.17 38.12
C HIS A 398 -3.31 -27.88 37.40
N VAL A 399 -3.38 -27.08 36.33
CA VAL A 399 -2.23 -26.71 35.49
C VAL A 399 -2.13 -25.19 35.47
N THR A 400 -0.96 -24.66 35.76
CA THR A 400 -0.63 -23.23 35.69
C THR A 400 0.51 -23.04 34.70
N GLY A 401 0.26 -22.26 33.66
CA GLY A 401 1.30 -21.79 32.73
C GLY A 401 1.65 -20.34 33.00
N GLU A 402 2.92 -19.97 32.85
CA GLU A 402 3.37 -18.58 32.95
C GLU A 402 3.87 -18.05 31.60
N LEU A 403 3.26 -16.95 31.14
CA LEU A 403 3.65 -16.26 29.90
C LEU A 403 3.72 -14.76 30.16
N ALA A 404 4.85 -14.13 29.80
CA ALA A 404 5.08 -12.69 30.00
C ALA A 404 4.79 -12.17 31.43
N GLY A 405 5.07 -12.97 32.47
CA GLY A 405 4.84 -12.63 33.88
C GLY A 405 3.38 -12.77 34.34
N GLN A 406 2.46 -13.15 33.45
CA GLN A 406 1.07 -13.46 33.78
C GLN A 406 0.88 -14.98 33.92
N LYS A 407 0.03 -15.38 34.88
CA LYS A 407 -0.29 -16.79 35.16
C LYS A 407 -1.65 -17.15 34.57
N PHE A 408 -1.68 -18.24 33.82
CA PHE A 408 -2.88 -18.81 33.20
C PHE A 408 -3.16 -20.17 33.83
N SER A 409 -4.33 -20.33 34.45
CA SER A 409 -4.73 -21.57 35.11
C SER A 409 -5.78 -22.33 34.31
N SER A 410 -5.62 -23.64 34.21
CA SER A 410 -6.63 -24.56 33.68
C SER A 410 -6.72 -25.79 34.58
N SER A 411 -7.84 -26.52 34.50
CA SER A 411 -7.99 -27.77 35.24
C SER A 411 -8.76 -28.81 34.45
N LYS A 412 -8.45 -30.09 34.69
CA LYS A 412 -9.16 -31.22 34.06
C LYS A 412 -9.41 -32.32 35.09
N MET A 413 -10.66 -32.78 35.16
CA MET A 413 -11.08 -33.86 36.04
C MET A 413 -10.91 -35.22 35.36
N PHE A 414 -10.32 -36.17 36.08
CA PHE A 414 -10.19 -37.58 35.72
C PHE A 414 -10.98 -38.45 36.69
N ARG A 415 -11.69 -39.44 36.16
CA ARG A 415 -12.40 -40.45 36.96
C ARG A 415 -11.42 -41.52 37.40
N ILE A 416 -11.41 -41.83 38.68
CA ILE A 416 -10.61 -42.91 39.25
C ILE A 416 -11.38 -44.22 39.13
N LYS A 417 -10.87 -45.16 38.33
CA LYS A 417 -11.41 -46.52 38.24
C LYS A 417 -10.51 -47.52 38.96
N ASN A 418 -11.11 -48.60 39.45
CA ASN A 418 -10.36 -49.77 39.88
C ASN A 418 -9.89 -50.55 38.65
N ILE A 419 -8.83 -51.33 38.83
CA ILE A 419 -8.44 -52.37 37.87
C ILE A 419 -9.65 -53.28 37.64
N PRO A 420 -9.97 -53.62 36.37
CA PRO A 420 -11.11 -54.46 36.07
C PRO A 420 -10.98 -55.83 36.74
N ARG A 421 -12.12 -56.53 36.83
CA ARG A 421 -12.14 -57.89 37.38
C ARG A 421 -11.38 -58.82 36.45
N ALA A 422 -10.37 -59.50 36.98
CA ALA A 422 -9.69 -60.57 36.26
C ALA A 422 -10.61 -61.78 36.06
N VAL A 423 -10.41 -62.51 34.97
CA VAL A 423 -11.09 -63.75 34.65
C VAL A 423 -10.17 -64.93 34.85
N THR A 424 -10.73 -66.04 35.34
CA THR A 424 -9.97 -67.28 35.47
C THR A 424 -9.78 -67.89 34.09
N SER A 425 -8.54 -68.30 33.79
CA SER A 425 -8.19 -69.02 32.57
C SER A 425 -7.60 -70.38 32.87
N LEU A 426 -7.94 -71.38 32.06
CA LEU A 426 -7.33 -72.70 32.08
C LEU A 426 -6.97 -73.12 30.65
N GLY A 427 -5.69 -73.40 30.41
CA GLY A 427 -5.22 -73.74 29.06
C GLY A 427 -5.42 -72.63 28.02
N GLY A 428 -5.47 -71.37 28.45
CA GLY A 428 -5.74 -70.22 27.58
C GLY A 428 -7.22 -69.98 27.28
N GLN A 429 -8.14 -70.83 27.76
CA GLN A 429 -9.59 -70.64 27.62
C GLN A 429 -10.15 -69.92 28.84
N ILE A 430 -11.20 -69.12 28.66
CA ILE A 430 -11.85 -68.29 29.68
C ILE A 430 -13.37 -68.46 29.61
N GLY A 431 -14.07 -68.22 30.72
CA GLY A 431 -15.53 -68.36 30.80
C GLY A 431 -15.99 -69.82 30.76
N ASN A 432 -16.18 -70.36 29.56
CA ASN A 432 -16.53 -71.76 29.34
C ASN A 432 -15.42 -72.45 28.55
N ALA A 433 -14.76 -73.43 29.16
CA ALA A 433 -13.71 -74.21 28.52
C ALA A 433 -14.18 -75.63 28.22
N LYS A 434 -13.67 -76.22 27.14
CA LYS A 434 -13.85 -77.64 26.80
C LYS A 434 -12.49 -78.30 26.73
N LEU A 435 -12.17 -79.13 27.73
CA LEU A 435 -10.84 -79.69 27.88
C LEU A 435 -10.90 -81.20 28.22
N PRO A 436 -9.94 -82.00 27.71
CA PRO A 436 -9.75 -83.37 28.14
C PRO A 436 -9.49 -83.46 29.65
N LYS A 437 -9.96 -84.53 30.30
CA LYS A 437 -9.78 -84.75 31.74
C LYS A 437 -8.31 -84.68 32.18
N ALA A 438 -7.42 -85.23 31.35
CA ALA A 438 -5.98 -85.19 31.59
C ALA A 438 -5.45 -83.75 31.65
N ASN A 439 -5.90 -82.87 30.75
CA ASN A 439 -5.44 -81.48 30.67
C ASN A 439 -5.91 -80.67 31.87
N VAL A 440 -7.18 -80.82 32.27
CA VAL A 440 -7.74 -80.13 33.46
C VAL A 440 -6.97 -80.49 34.73
N SER A 441 -6.44 -81.72 34.79
CA SER A 441 -5.71 -82.22 35.95
C SER A 441 -4.28 -81.69 36.10
N VAL A 442 -3.65 -81.22 35.01
CA VAL A 442 -2.23 -80.82 34.99
C VAL A 442 -1.99 -79.34 34.69
N MET A 443 -2.93 -78.68 34.00
CA MET A 443 -2.80 -77.29 33.59
C MET A 443 -2.88 -76.34 34.80
N PRO A 444 -2.08 -75.27 34.82
CA PRO A 444 -2.21 -74.25 35.83
C PRO A 444 -3.45 -73.39 35.59
N VAL A 445 -4.15 -73.07 36.67
CA VAL A 445 -5.17 -72.03 36.72
C VAL A 445 -4.48 -70.67 36.71
N MET A 446 -4.82 -69.83 35.73
CA MET A 446 -4.29 -68.48 35.57
C MET A 446 -5.39 -67.45 35.81
N ALA A 447 -5.00 -66.20 36.11
CA ALA A 447 -5.90 -65.05 36.13
C ALA A 447 -5.44 -64.08 35.05
N VAL A 448 -6.36 -63.63 34.21
CA VAL A 448 -6.07 -62.73 33.07
C VAL A 448 -7.00 -61.52 33.12
N LEU A 449 -6.53 -60.35 32.73
CA LEU A 449 -7.35 -59.15 32.55
C LEU A 449 -7.71 -59.04 31.07
N GLU A 450 -9.00 -59.07 30.74
CA GLU A 450 -9.47 -58.84 29.38
C GLU A 450 -9.48 -57.33 29.08
N ASP A 451 -9.05 -56.96 27.86
CA ASP A 451 -9.11 -55.60 27.31
C ASP A 451 -8.58 -54.51 28.26
N PHE A 452 -7.46 -54.78 28.94
CA PHE A 452 -6.84 -53.84 29.87
C PHE A 452 -5.51 -53.31 29.33
N ASP A 453 -5.41 -52.00 29.14
CA ASP A 453 -4.28 -51.34 28.49
C ASP A 453 -2.96 -51.36 29.30
N PHE A 454 -3.00 -51.79 30.57
CA PHE A 454 -1.80 -51.92 31.40
C PHE A 454 -1.33 -53.37 31.44
N ASP A 455 -0.06 -53.58 31.11
CA ASP A 455 0.59 -54.89 31.21
C ASP A 455 0.84 -55.27 32.68
N LEU A 456 -0.16 -55.92 33.30
CA LEU A 456 -0.10 -56.43 34.66
C LEU A 456 -0.02 -57.95 34.66
N LYS A 457 1.04 -58.49 35.28
CA LYS A 457 1.21 -59.93 35.46
C LYS A 457 0.51 -60.38 36.75
N LEU A 458 -0.42 -61.31 36.64
CA LEU A 458 -1.18 -61.86 37.76
C LEU A 458 -0.71 -63.26 38.15
N GLN A 459 -0.74 -63.56 39.44
CA GLN A 459 -0.43 -64.88 40.00
C GLN A 459 -1.62 -65.37 40.83
N VAL A 460 -2.09 -66.59 40.52
CA VAL A 460 -3.13 -67.28 41.30
C VAL A 460 -2.53 -67.90 42.55
N ASN A 461 -3.13 -67.62 43.71
CA ASN A 461 -2.66 -68.04 45.02
C ASN A 461 -3.49 -69.20 45.59
N GLU A 462 -4.80 -69.20 45.38
CA GLU A 462 -5.71 -70.26 45.83
C GLU A 462 -7.01 -70.24 45.03
N PHE A 463 -7.71 -71.38 44.99
CA PHE A 463 -9.01 -71.52 44.35
C PHE A 463 -9.79 -72.71 44.93
N LYS A 464 -11.07 -72.82 44.59
CA LYS A 464 -11.91 -73.99 44.89
C LYS A 464 -12.37 -74.67 43.61
N VAL A 465 -12.43 -75.99 43.65
CA VAL A 465 -12.92 -76.83 42.55
C VAL A 465 -14.21 -77.49 42.98
N PHE A 466 -15.27 -77.32 42.21
CA PHE A 466 -16.54 -78.03 42.39
C PHE A 466 -16.79 -78.93 41.19
N ILE A 467 -17.11 -80.19 41.49
CA ILE A 467 -17.48 -81.21 40.50
C ILE A 467 -18.84 -81.76 40.95
N PRO A 468 -19.84 -81.85 40.06
CA PRO A 468 -21.14 -82.40 40.40
C PRO A 468 -21.02 -83.77 41.10
N GLY A 469 -21.72 -83.95 42.21
CA GLY A 469 -21.68 -85.18 43.01
C GLY A 469 -20.47 -85.33 43.95
N GLN A 470 -19.63 -84.30 44.08
CA GLN A 470 -18.48 -84.29 44.99
C GLN A 470 -18.45 -83.01 45.84
N PRO A 471 -17.94 -83.04 47.09
CA PRO A 471 -17.71 -81.82 47.87
C PRO A 471 -16.66 -80.93 47.19
N SER A 472 -16.79 -79.61 47.36
CA SER A 472 -15.80 -78.67 46.82
C SER A 472 -14.42 -78.89 47.43
N VAL A 473 -13.39 -78.94 46.60
CA VAL A 473 -12.00 -79.12 47.02
C VAL A 473 -11.31 -77.76 47.05
N TYR A 474 -10.71 -77.43 48.18
CA TYR A 474 -9.84 -76.26 48.31
C TYR A 474 -8.44 -76.57 47.78
N VAL A 475 -7.90 -75.67 46.96
CA VAL A 475 -6.58 -75.80 46.33
C VAL A 475 -5.74 -74.58 46.65
N LYS A 476 -4.56 -74.82 47.25
CA LYS A 476 -3.54 -73.79 47.50
C LYS A 476 -2.51 -73.83 46.37
N GLY A 477 -2.26 -72.69 45.76
CA GLY A 477 -1.42 -72.51 44.58
C GLY A 477 -2.21 -72.41 43.28
N SER A 478 -1.51 -72.36 42.15
CA SER A 478 -2.09 -72.25 40.80
C SER A 478 -2.33 -73.59 40.11
N ARG A 479 -2.03 -74.73 40.74
CA ARG A 479 -2.18 -76.08 40.16
C ARG A 479 -3.04 -76.95 41.05
N MET A 480 -3.75 -77.91 40.44
CA MET A 480 -4.56 -78.89 41.16
C MET A 480 -3.72 -79.64 42.20
N ASN A 481 -4.19 -79.70 43.44
CA ASN A 481 -3.61 -80.59 44.46
C ASN A 481 -4.05 -82.04 44.23
N GLU A 482 -3.48 -82.98 44.98
CA GLU A 482 -3.77 -84.41 44.81
C GLU A 482 -5.26 -84.74 44.97
N GLN A 483 -5.93 -84.10 45.93
CA GLN A 483 -7.36 -84.26 46.17
C GLN A 483 -8.20 -83.77 44.98
N ALA A 484 -7.90 -82.58 44.44
CA ALA A 484 -8.59 -82.03 43.28
C ALA A 484 -8.31 -82.86 42.03
N ARG A 485 -7.08 -83.34 41.86
CA ARG A 485 -6.70 -84.23 40.76
C ARG A 485 -7.48 -85.55 40.81
N ALA A 486 -7.56 -86.18 41.98
CA ALA A 486 -8.35 -87.41 42.17
C ALA A 486 -9.86 -87.17 41.96
N ALA A 487 -10.36 -85.99 42.31
CA ALA A 487 -11.74 -85.57 42.06
C ALA A 487 -12.01 -85.39 40.55
N VAL A 488 -11.12 -84.71 39.83
CA VAL A 488 -11.16 -84.52 38.37
C VAL A 488 -11.11 -85.87 37.65
N LEU A 489 -10.27 -86.81 38.09
CA LEU A 489 -10.16 -88.14 37.48
C LEU A 489 -11.44 -88.98 37.58
N ARG A 490 -12.30 -88.71 38.58
CA ARG A 490 -13.61 -89.35 38.74
C ARG A 490 -14.73 -88.69 37.93
N ALA A 491 -14.49 -87.50 37.38
CA ALA A 491 -15.45 -86.84 36.50
C ALA A 491 -15.63 -87.63 35.19
N LYS A 492 -16.86 -87.64 34.68
CA LYS A 492 -17.24 -88.28 33.42
C LYS A 492 -17.29 -87.25 32.30
N ARG A 493 -17.27 -87.73 31.06
CA ARG A 493 -17.51 -86.91 29.87
C ARG A 493 -18.85 -86.17 30.02
N GLY A 494 -18.83 -84.86 29.78
CA GLY A 494 -19.99 -83.97 29.93
C GLY A 494 -20.14 -83.33 31.31
N ASP A 495 -19.39 -83.78 32.33
CA ASP A 495 -19.38 -83.12 33.62
C ASP A 495 -18.78 -81.71 33.51
N LYS A 496 -19.40 -80.76 34.21
CA LYS A 496 -18.96 -79.36 34.27
C LYS A 496 -18.24 -79.11 35.58
N ILE A 497 -16.92 -78.99 35.50
CA ILE A 497 -16.05 -78.66 36.63
C ILE A 497 -16.01 -77.15 36.77
N GLN A 498 -16.43 -76.63 37.92
CA GLN A 498 -16.39 -75.21 38.20
C GLN A 498 -15.16 -74.88 39.06
N ILE A 499 -14.33 -73.96 38.58
CA ILE A 499 -13.23 -73.38 39.35
C ILE A 499 -13.67 -71.97 39.77
N PHE A 500 -13.79 -71.75 41.07
CA PHE A 500 -14.38 -70.55 41.64
C PHE A 500 -13.67 -70.13 42.94
N ASP A 501 -14.02 -68.96 43.46
CA ASP A 501 -13.35 -68.35 44.62
C ASP A 501 -11.82 -68.24 44.39
N VAL A 502 -11.45 -67.85 43.16
CA VAL A 502 -10.05 -67.72 42.75
C VAL A 502 -9.49 -66.43 43.35
N LYS A 503 -8.42 -66.56 44.14
CA LYS A 503 -7.68 -65.41 44.65
C LYS A 503 -6.37 -65.27 43.90
N ALA A 504 -6.16 -64.09 43.33
CA ALA A 504 -4.95 -63.73 42.62
C ALA A 504 -4.33 -62.44 43.19
N SER A 505 -3.02 -62.30 43.04
CA SER A 505 -2.27 -61.09 43.36
C SER A 505 -1.46 -60.62 42.15
N ILE A 506 -1.14 -59.33 42.10
CA ILE A 506 -0.30 -58.75 41.06
C ILE A 506 1.17 -59.05 41.42
N ILE A 507 1.92 -59.59 40.46
CA ILE A 507 3.35 -59.85 40.62
C ILE A 507 4.08 -58.50 40.71
N GLY A 508 4.83 -58.30 41.79
CA GLY A 508 5.55 -57.04 42.04
C GLY A 508 4.74 -55.96 42.78
N ASN A 509 3.47 -56.19 43.09
CA ASN A 509 2.68 -55.31 43.96
C ASN A 509 1.65 -56.11 44.77
N SER A 510 2.05 -56.51 45.98
CA SER A 510 1.22 -57.31 46.91
C SER A 510 0.24 -56.48 47.75
N GLU A 511 0.40 -55.15 47.77
CA GLU A 511 -0.45 -54.25 48.57
C GLU A 511 -1.82 -54.02 47.92
N LEU A 512 -1.89 -54.14 46.59
CA LEU A 512 -3.13 -53.95 45.87
C LEU A 512 -4.00 -55.21 45.87
N ARG A 513 -5.16 -55.12 46.51
CA ARG A 513 -6.18 -56.18 46.46
C ARG A 513 -6.98 -56.08 45.17
N LEU A 514 -6.90 -57.13 44.35
CA LEU A 514 -7.76 -57.28 43.18
C LEU A 514 -9.21 -57.56 43.61
N PRO A 515 -10.21 -57.11 42.84
CA PRO A 515 -11.57 -57.59 43.00
C PRO A 515 -11.64 -59.12 42.81
N PRO A 516 -12.67 -59.80 43.35
CA PRO A 516 -12.82 -61.25 43.23
C PRO A 516 -12.75 -61.69 41.77
N VAL A 517 -11.89 -62.67 41.44
CA VAL A 517 -11.68 -63.15 40.07
C VAL A 517 -12.92 -63.93 39.60
N SER A 518 -13.34 -63.73 38.35
CA SER A 518 -14.49 -64.45 37.78
C SER A 518 -14.19 -65.95 37.66
N PRO A 519 -15.13 -66.84 38.02
CA PRO A 519 -14.94 -68.29 37.90
C PRO A 519 -14.86 -68.75 36.44
N ILE A 520 -14.38 -69.97 36.23
CA ILE A 520 -14.42 -70.67 34.94
C ILE A 520 -15.17 -72.00 35.09
N VAL A 521 -15.94 -72.36 34.07
CA VAL A 521 -16.59 -73.67 33.97
C VAL A 521 -15.91 -74.47 32.87
N VAL A 522 -15.49 -75.68 33.19
CA VAL A 522 -14.75 -76.56 32.30
C VAL A 522 -15.57 -77.83 32.06
N GLU A 523 -16.03 -78.04 30.83
CA GLU A 523 -16.72 -79.26 30.42
C GLU A 523 -15.70 -80.32 29.99
N ILE A 524 -15.79 -81.51 30.58
CA ILE A 524 -14.89 -82.62 30.28
C ILE A 524 -15.27 -83.25 28.94
N THR A 525 -14.31 -83.32 28.01
CA THR A 525 -14.55 -83.80 26.65
C THR A 525 -14.33 -85.31 26.46
N ASN A 526 -13.56 -85.97 27.34
CA ASN A 526 -13.23 -87.39 27.24
C ASN A 526 -13.13 -88.13 28.58
#